data_AF-A0A3D5LD83-F1
#
_entry.id   AF-A0A3D5LD83-F1
#
_cell.length_a   1.000
_cell.length_b   1.000
_cell.length_c   1.000
_cell.angle_alpha   90.00
_cell.angle_beta   90.00
_cell.angle_gamma   90.00
#
_symmetry.space_group_name_H-M   'P 1'
#
loop_
_entity.id
_entity.type
_entity.pdbx_description
1 polymer ?
#
loop_
_entity_poly.entity_id
_entity_poly.type
_entity_poly.pdbx_seq_one_letter_code
_entity_poly.pdbx_strand_id
1 'polypeptide(L)'
;MRIEELKTPCYVIDEKQLKKNLSILQKVEKDTGCKILLAQKAFSCFYEYPLIGQYISGTTASGLFEARLGKEEMGKENHVFAPAYKEEDVKELVKICDHMVFNSFS
;
A
#
# COMPACT_ATOMS: atom_id res chain seq x y z
N MET A 1 12.11 2.30 24.52
CA MET A 1 11.64 0.98 25.01
C MET A 1 12.59 -0.05 24.47
N ARG A 2 13.14 -0.91 25.32
CA ARG A 2 14.05 -1.99 24.88
C ARG A 2 13.24 -3.17 24.38
N ILE A 3 13.81 -3.99 23.51
CA ILE A 3 13.10 -5.15 22.94
C ILE A 3 12.72 -6.16 24.03
N GLU A 4 13.53 -6.26 25.10
CA GLU A 4 13.26 -7.14 26.25
C GLU A 4 12.07 -6.70 27.11
N GLU A 5 11.62 -5.45 26.96
CA GLU A 5 10.50 -4.87 27.75
C GLU A 5 9.13 -5.10 27.08
N LEU A 6 9.11 -5.68 25.87
CA LEU A 6 7.90 -5.94 25.11
C LEU A 6 7.11 -7.12 25.69
N LYS A 7 5.81 -6.92 25.88
CA LYS A 7 4.90 -8.03 26.22
C LYS A 7 4.65 -8.89 24.99
N THR A 8 4.97 -10.17 25.10
CA THR A 8 4.74 -11.16 24.04
C THR A 8 3.36 -11.82 24.14
N PRO A 9 2.73 -12.21 23.02
CA PRO A 9 3.23 -12.08 21.65
C PRO A 9 3.01 -10.68 21.07
N CYS A 10 3.99 -10.18 20.31
CA CYS A 10 3.86 -8.95 19.54
C CYS A 10 4.65 -9.05 18.23
N TYR A 11 4.23 -8.28 17.22
CA TYR A 11 5.00 -8.08 15.99
C TYR A 11 5.86 -6.84 16.15
N VAL A 12 7.15 -6.95 15.77
CA VAL A 12 8.10 -5.84 15.80
C VAL A 12 8.59 -5.58 14.39
N ILE A 13 8.44 -4.34 13.92
CA ILE A 13 8.94 -3.90 12.63
C ILE A 13 10.26 -3.18 12.86
N ASP A 14 11.33 -3.67 12.22
CA ASP A 14 12.62 -2.98 12.21
C ASP A 14 12.65 -1.98 11.04
N GLU A 15 12.46 -0.70 11.36
CA GLU A 15 12.51 0.39 10.38
C GLU A 15 13.84 0.44 9.61
N LYS A 16 14.98 0.04 10.20
CA LYS A 16 16.27 0.05 9.50
C LYS A 16 16.27 -0.96 8.36
N GLN A 17 15.71 -2.14 8.62
CA GLN A 17 15.57 -3.21 7.61
C GLN A 17 14.51 -2.83 6.57
N LEU A 18 13.41 -2.21 7.00
CA LEU A 18 12.40 -1.68 6.08
C LEU A 18 12.98 -0.62 5.14
N LYS A 19 13.70 0.38 5.66
CA LYS A 19 14.37 1.43 4.87
C LYS A 19 15.38 0.86 3.88
N LYS A 20 16.11 -0.20 4.26
CA LYS A 20 17.02 -0.91 3.34
C LYS A 20 16.27 -1.49 2.15
N ASN A 21 15.14 -2.17 2.38
CA ASN A 21 14.31 -2.72 1.31
C ASN A 21 13.73 -1.60 0.43
N LEU A 22 13.18 -0.56 1.05
CA LEU A 22 12.61 0.58 0.35
C LEU A 22 13.64 1.34 -0.51
N SER A 23 14.89 1.43 -0.05
CA SER A 23 15.97 2.05 -0.83
C SER A 23 16.28 1.27 -2.11
N ILE A 24 16.18 -0.06 -2.08
CA ILE A 24 16.33 -0.90 -3.27
C ILE A 24 15.18 -0.63 -4.26
N LEU A 25 13.94 -0.60 -3.77
CA LEU A 25 12.77 -0.31 -4.61
C LEU A 25 12.85 1.09 -5.23
N GLN A 26 13.20 2.11 -4.44
CA GLN A 26 13.38 3.48 -4.94
C GLN A 26 14.47 3.56 -6.00
N LYS A 27 15.58 2.81 -5.83
CA LYS A 27 16.62 2.74 -6.86
C LYS A 27 16.05 2.18 -8.17
N VAL A 28 15.24 1.13 -8.12
CA VAL A 28 14.58 0.58 -9.31
C VAL A 28 13.66 1.60 -9.99
N GLU A 29 12.83 2.34 -9.23
CA GLU A 29 12.02 3.43 -9.80
C GLU A 29 12.89 4.48 -10.50
N LYS A 30 13.98 4.91 -9.87
CA LYS A 30 14.90 5.92 -10.43
C LYS A 30 15.63 5.43 -11.69
N ASP A 31 16.09 4.19 -11.69
CA ASP A 31 16.89 3.63 -12.78
C ASP A 31 16.03 3.29 -14.01
N THR A 32 14.73 3.01 -13.81
CA THR A 32 13.84 2.52 -14.89
C THR A 32 12.72 3.48 -15.27
N GLY A 33 12.40 4.46 -14.41
CA GLY A 33 11.22 5.32 -14.55
C GLY A 33 9.89 4.62 -14.26
N CYS A 34 9.90 3.37 -13.78
CA CYS A 34 8.68 2.67 -13.39
C CYS A 34 8.10 3.21 -12.08
N LYS A 35 6.85 2.82 -11.78
CA LYS A 35 6.19 3.09 -10.49
C LYS A 35 6.00 1.78 -9.75
N ILE A 36 6.41 1.75 -8.49
CA ILE A 36 6.26 0.61 -7.58
C ILE A 36 5.14 0.95 -6.58
N LEU A 37 4.22 0.01 -6.42
CA LEU A 37 3.07 0.16 -5.53
C LEU A 37 3.12 -0.91 -4.43
N LEU A 38 2.79 -0.52 -3.20
CA LEU A 38 2.63 -1.44 -2.08
C LEU A 38 1.35 -2.27 -2.24
N ALA A 39 1.49 -3.59 -2.37
CA ALA A 39 0.35 -4.50 -2.35
C ALA A 39 -0.16 -4.71 -0.92
N GLN A 40 -1.25 -4.03 -0.57
CA GLN A 40 -1.75 -3.95 0.81
C GLN A 40 -2.20 -5.31 1.37
N LYS A 41 -2.69 -6.21 0.50
CA LYS A 41 -3.03 -7.60 0.84
C LYS A 41 -1.91 -8.39 1.54
N ALA A 42 -0.65 -7.99 1.33
CA ALA A 42 0.52 -8.64 1.93
C ALA A 42 1.05 -7.88 3.16
N PHE A 43 0.92 -6.55 3.17
CA PHE A 43 1.40 -5.71 4.25
C PHE A 43 0.52 -4.46 4.38
N SER A 44 -0.19 -4.36 5.50
CA SER A 44 -1.11 -3.26 5.81
C SER A 44 -0.90 -2.66 7.21
N CYS A 45 0.33 -2.72 7.74
CA CYS A 45 0.68 -2.00 8.96
C CYS A 45 0.81 -0.50 8.63
N PHE A 46 -0.34 0.19 8.61
CA PHE A 46 -0.47 1.53 8.06
C PHE A 46 0.34 2.61 8.79
N TYR A 47 0.76 2.36 10.04
CA TYR A 47 1.72 3.22 10.74
C TYR A 47 3.04 3.41 9.96
N GLU A 48 3.43 2.47 9.12
CA GLU A 48 4.63 2.55 8.28
C GLU A 48 4.37 3.21 6.92
N TYR A 49 3.12 3.48 6.54
CA TYR A 49 2.79 4.05 5.23
C TYR A 49 3.41 5.43 5.00
N PRO A 50 3.46 6.35 5.98
CA PRO A 50 4.18 7.62 5.81
C PRO A 50 5.66 7.44 5.49
N LEU A 51 6.31 6.41 6.05
CA LEU A 51 7.70 6.08 5.74
C LEU A 51 7.82 5.42 4.37
N ILE A 52 7.02 4.39 4.09
CA ILE A 52 7.01 3.67 2.80
C ILE A 52 6.75 4.63 1.65
N GLY A 53 5.79 5.54 1.84
CA GLY A 53 5.42 6.58 0.90
C GLY A 53 6.57 7.53 0.56
N GLN A 54 7.64 7.64 1.36
CA GLN A 54 8.81 8.44 0.96
C GLN A 54 9.63 7.79 -0.17
N TYR A 55 9.46 6.48 -0.41
CA TYR A 55 10.34 5.69 -1.28
C TYR A 55 9.67 5.16 -2.54
N ILE A 56 8.38 4.83 -2.49
CA ILE A 56 7.64 4.24 -3.61
C ILE A 56 6.43 5.09 -4.01
N SER A 57 5.81 4.75 -5.13
CA SER A 57 4.83 5.60 -5.83
C SER A 57 3.40 5.52 -5.31
N GLY A 58 3.05 4.52 -4.50
CA GLY A 58 1.69 4.43 -3.95
C GLY A 58 1.31 3.04 -3.46
N THR A 59 0.02 2.74 -3.51
CA THR A 59 -0.57 1.48 -3.06
C THR A 59 -1.38 0.82 -4.16
N THR A 60 -1.47 -0.51 -4.08
CA THR A 60 -2.48 -1.27 -4.80
C THR A 60 -3.37 -2.03 -3.82
N ALA A 61 -4.66 -1.98 -4.08
CA ALA A 61 -5.72 -2.51 -3.23
C ALA A 61 -6.57 -3.53 -3.99
N SER A 62 -7.19 -4.42 -3.22
CA SER A 62 -8.05 -5.52 -3.65
C SER A 62 -9.55 -5.26 -3.42
N GLY A 63 -9.88 -4.06 -2.92
CA GLY A 63 -11.25 -3.62 -2.63
C GLY A 63 -11.31 -2.26 -1.94
N LEU A 64 -12.52 -1.83 -1.54
CA LEU A 64 -12.78 -0.50 -0.99
C LEU A 64 -11.98 -0.17 0.27
N PHE A 65 -11.90 -1.07 1.24
CA PHE A 65 -11.25 -0.78 2.51
C PHE A 65 -9.74 -0.57 2.38
N GLU A 66 -9.08 -1.40 1.56
CA GLU A 66 -7.66 -1.20 1.25
C GLU A 66 -7.46 0.10 0.45
N ALA A 67 -8.32 0.40 -0.51
CA ALA A 67 -8.24 1.65 -1.27
C ALA A 67 -8.38 2.88 -0.36
N ARG A 68 -9.29 2.84 0.62
CA ARG A 68 -9.43 3.88 1.64
C ARG A 68 -8.18 4.01 2.50
N LEU A 69 -7.65 2.90 2.99
CA LEU A 69 -6.43 2.89 3.80
C LEU A 69 -5.25 3.51 3.04
N GLY A 70 -5.06 3.15 1.76
CA GLY A 70 -4.02 3.75 0.91
C GLY A 70 -4.21 5.25 0.71
N LYS A 71 -5.45 5.70 0.53
CA LYS A 71 -5.80 7.13 0.39
C LYS A 71 -5.56 7.92 1.68
N GLU A 72 -6.00 7.39 2.81
CA GLU A 72 -5.98 8.05 4.11
C GLU A 72 -4.56 8.08 4.72
N GLU A 73 -3.81 6.99 4.62
CA GLU A 73 -2.55 6.81 5.38
C GLU A 73 -1.27 6.98 4.53
N MET A 74 -1.32 6.76 3.21
CA MET A 74 -0.19 6.99 2.30
C MET A 74 -0.36 8.25 1.43
N GLY A 75 -1.57 8.52 0.95
CA GLY A 75 -1.89 9.74 0.19
C GLY A 75 -1.20 9.86 -1.18
N LYS A 76 -0.75 8.73 -1.75
CA LYS A 76 -0.10 8.63 -3.07
C LYS A 76 -1.03 7.94 -4.09
N GLU A 77 -0.48 7.39 -5.17
CA GLU A 77 -1.29 6.65 -6.15
C GLU A 77 -2.04 5.49 -5.52
N ASN A 78 -3.25 5.27 -6.00
CA ASN A 78 -4.17 4.28 -5.46
C ASN A 78 -4.80 3.47 -6.60
N HIS A 79 -4.27 2.25 -6.79
CA HIS A 79 -4.66 1.35 -7.88
C HIS A 79 -5.49 0.20 -7.34
N VAL A 80 -6.70 0.00 -7.85
CA VAL A 80 -7.61 -1.02 -7.34
C VAL A 80 -7.89 -2.08 -8.38
N PHE A 81 -7.78 -3.33 -7.95
CA PHE A 81 -8.26 -4.49 -8.68
C PHE A 81 -9.25 -5.24 -7.79
N ALA A 82 -10.37 -5.71 -8.33
CA ALA A 82 -11.22 -6.67 -7.64
C ALA A 82 -11.67 -7.75 -8.63
N PRO A 83 -11.75 -9.03 -8.19
CA PRO A 83 -12.33 -10.09 -9.01
C PRO A 83 -13.79 -9.79 -9.38
N ALA A 84 -14.53 -9.16 -8.46
CA ALA A 84 -15.89 -8.69 -8.65
C ALA A 84 -16.11 -7.41 -7.84
N TYR A 85 -16.49 -6.33 -8.52
CA TYR A 85 -16.84 -5.07 -7.86
C TYR A 85 -18.31 -5.06 -7.47
N LYS A 86 -18.62 -4.56 -6.27
CA LYS A 86 -20.00 -4.25 -5.88
C LYS A 86 -20.35 -2.85 -6.35
N GLU A 87 -21.57 -2.67 -6.85
CA GLU A 87 -22.04 -1.37 -7.35
C GLU A 87 -21.96 -0.26 -6.28
N GLU A 88 -22.26 -0.60 -5.02
CA GLU A 88 -22.15 0.31 -3.87
C GLU A 88 -20.72 0.75 -3.58
N ASP A 89 -19.75 -0.17 -3.69
CA ASP A 89 -18.33 0.12 -3.44
C ASP A 89 -17.75 1.00 -4.56
N VAL A 90 -18.17 0.76 -5.81
CA VAL A 90 -17.69 1.52 -6.98
C VAL A 90 -17.98 3.01 -6.82
N LYS A 91 -19.13 3.39 -6.25
CA LYS A 91 -19.49 4.80 -6.01
C LYS A 91 -18.45 5.55 -5.19
N GLU A 92 -17.76 4.87 -4.29
CA GLU A 92 -16.70 5.46 -3.48
C GLU A 92 -15.32 5.27 -4.11
N LEU A 93 -15.04 4.10 -4.67
CA LEU A 93 -13.78 3.81 -5.36
C LEU A 93 -13.46 4.85 -6.45
N VAL A 94 -14.44 5.24 -7.27
CA VAL A 94 -14.23 6.25 -8.34
C VAL A 94 -13.80 7.63 -7.81
N LYS A 95 -13.97 7.91 -6.52
CA LYS A 95 -13.55 9.18 -5.91
C LYS A 95 -12.14 9.13 -5.33
N ILE A 96 -11.66 7.94 -4.95
CA ILE A 96 -10.43 7.77 -4.17
C ILE A 96 -9.32 7.04 -4.93
N CYS A 97 -9.65 6.38 -6.05
CA CYS A 97 -8.72 5.61 -6.86
C CYS A 97 -8.25 6.40 -8.08
N ASP A 98 -6.99 6.23 -8.44
CA ASP A 98 -6.41 6.78 -9.67
C ASP A 98 -6.55 5.79 -10.83
N HIS A 99 -6.50 4.49 -10.53
CA HIS A 99 -6.61 3.42 -11.51
C HIS A 99 -7.55 2.31 -11.01
N MET A 100 -8.43 1.83 -11.88
CA MET A 100 -9.29 0.66 -11.62
C MET A 100 -9.03 -0.41 -12.69
N VAL A 101 -8.76 -1.64 -12.26
CA VAL A 101 -8.49 -2.79 -13.12
C VAL A 101 -9.63 -3.78 -13.01
N PHE A 102 -10.33 -4.00 -14.12
CA PHE A 102 -11.45 -4.93 -14.19
C PHE A 102 -10.97 -6.33 -14.58
N ASN A 103 -11.51 -7.34 -13.91
CA ASN A 103 -11.18 -8.74 -14.16
C ASN A 103 -11.81 -9.27 -15.47
N SER A 104 -12.97 -8.73 -15.87
CA SER A 104 -13.73 -9.18 -17.04
C SER A 104 -14.49 -8.02 -17.71
N PHE A 105 -14.89 -8.22 -18.98
CA PHE A 105 -15.80 -7.32 -19.71
C PHE A 105 -17.28 -7.63 -19.46
N SER A 106 -17.56 -8.79 -18.87
CA SER A 106 -18.87 -9.37 -18.61
C SER A 106 -19.02 -9.71 -17.14
#